data_AF-A0A942U2J1-F1
#
_entry.id   AF-A0A942U2J1-F1
#
_cell.length_a   1.000
_cell.length_b   1.000
_cell.length_c   1.000
_cell.angle_alpha   90.00
_cell.angle_beta   90.00
_cell.angle_gamma   90.00
#
_symmetry.space_group_name_H-M   'P 1'
#
loop_
_entity.id
_entity.type
_entity.pdbx_description
1 polymer ?
#
loop_
_entity_poly.entity_id
_entity_poly.type
_entity_poly.pdbx_seq_one_letter_code
_entity_poly.pdbx_strand_id
1 'polypeptide(L)'
;MKRMLVSLLVFLGVILSGCGKTTDEPTKTSSESSEQKIETAETTSQSETSRSSEVSKASEDVGGVWKATGKEDGISSTWYFNRGQLVVNYVYNFSYVVAETKDSNRYTVVTIKNNEGKTHALLLKGNGRKFEGITVEGEAYDKYLADGTVPNGQLIEFTFQQNAWGSMDEVIDFWEKTYKNADNEASKEIAWENYQRDLWGLVKNGTSGNTITLHFTNISGAGGSYDQFVKNDETTVITSFDGNASFPNNPTMRYTVQNSDYKVIKTEELWKH
;
A
#
# COMPACT_ATOMS: atom_id res chain seq x y z
N MET A 1 31.70 -9.21 -13.05
CA MET A 1 32.28 -9.04 -11.70
C MET A 1 31.32 -9.63 -10.69
N LYS A 2 31.84 -10.46 -9.78
CA LYS A 2 31.10 -11.22 -8.76
C LYS A 2 30.70 -10.31 -7.59
N ARG A 3 29.48 -10.55 -7.10
CA ARG A 3 28.95 -10.33 -5.72
C ARG A 3 29.00 -8.90 -5.15
N MET A 4 27.81 -8.31 -5.03
CA MET A 4 27.33 -7.85 -3.72
C MET A 4 25.82 -8.07 -3.65
N LEU A 5 25.45 -9.29 -3.24
CA LEU A 5 24.12 -9.60 -2.74
C LEU A 5 24.11 -9.08 -1.30
N VAL A 6 23.73 -7.82 -1.13
CA VAL A 6 23.52 -7.25 0.21
C VAL A 6 22.11 -7.63 0.62
N SER A 7 22.07 -8.61 1.51
CA SER A 7 20.91 -9.04 2.28
C SER A 7 20.13 -7.84 2.80
N LEU A 8 18.90 -7.68 2.34
CA LEU A 8 17.95 -6.69 2.83
C LEU A 8 16.82 -7.43 3.58
N LEU A 9 17.23 -8.17 4.63
CA LEU A 9 16.35 -8.58 5.70
C LEU A 9 15.83 -7.32 6.40
N VAL A 10 14.54 -7.30 6.73
CA VAL A 10 13.79 -6.27 7.50
C VAL A 10 13.20 -5.12 6.65
N PHE A 11 12.01 -5.29 6.03
CA PHE A 11 11.34 -4.16 5.34
C PHE A 11 9.83 -3.91 5.60
N LEU A 12 9.15 -4.68 6.46
CA LEU A 12 7.99 -4.10 7.19
C LEU A 12 8.42 -3.53 8.56
N GLY A 13 9.39 -4.16 9.23
CA GLY A 13 9.94 -3.67 10.50
C GLY A 13 10.61 -2.30 10.40
N VAL A 14 11.47 -2.01 9.40
CA VAL A 14 12.18 -0.71 9.36
C VAL A 14 11.28 0.46 8.91
N ILE A 15 10.09 0.20 8.37
CA ILE A 15 9.10 1.27 8.10
C ILE A 15 8.22 1.55 9.33
N LEU A 16 8.26 0.70 10.39
CA LEU A 16 7.42 0.82 11.59
C LEU A 16 8.17 0.67 12.94
N SER A 17 9.50 0.52 12.95
CA SER A 17 10.30 0.36 14.17
C SER A 17 10.82 1.70 14.73
N GLY A 18 9.91 2.56 15.17
CA GLY A 18 10.19 3.56 16.21
C GLY A 18 10.32 2.86 17.58
N CYS A 19 11.41 2.11 17.76
CA CYS A 19 11.62 1.21 18.90
C CYS A 19 11.70 1.98 20.22
N GLY A 20 10.83 1.61 21.15
CA GLY A 20 10.66 2.23 22.46
C GLY A 20 11.88 2.10 23.38
N LYS A 21 12.17 3.17 24.11
CA LYS A 21 13.02 3.13 25.30
C LYS A 21 12.22 2.51 26.44
N THR A 22 12.55 1.27 26.78
CA THR A 22 12.21 0.66 28.06
C THR A 22 13.01 1.33 29.17
N THR A 23 12.30 1.83 30.18
CA THR A 23 12.89 2.23 31.47
C THR A 23 13.08 0.97 32.31
N ASP A 24 14.32 0.62 32.59
CA ASP A 24 14.70 -0.34 33.63
C ASP A 24 14.33 0.20 35.01
N GLU A 25 13.76 -0.65 35.89
CA GLU A 25 14.29 -0.96 37.25
C GLU A 25 13.31 -1.85 38.09
N PRO A 26 13.72 -2.49 39.21
CA PRO A 26 14.10 -3.91 39.20
C PRO A 26 13.43 -4.77 40.31
N THR A 27 13.89 -6.03 40.41
CA THR A 27 14.12 -6.80 41.68
C THR A 27 13.24 -8.05 41.94
N LYS A 28 13.80 -9.21 41.57
CA LYS A 28 14.23 -10.34 42.44
C LYS A 28 13.22 -10.98 43.45
N THR A 29 12.95 -12.28 43.26
CA THR A 29 13.38 -13.43 44.12
C THR A 29 12.30 -14.51 44.35
N SER A 30 12.63 -15.74 43.94
CA SER A 30 12.42 -17.08 44.54
C SER A 30 11.18 -17.40 45.41
N SER A 31 10.49 -18.52 45.16
CA SER A 31 10.68 -19.81 45.88
C SER A 31 9.61 -20.86 45.54
N GLU A 32 9.97 -22.12 45.81
CA GLU A 32 9.34 -23.40 45.46
C GLU A 32 7.99 -23.71 46.17
N SER A 33 7.21 -24.64 45.60
CA SER A 33 6.95 -25.97 46.20
C SER A 33 5.47 -26.45 46.24
N SER A 34 5.30 -27.68 45.71
CA SER A 34 4.46 -28.80 46.18
C SER A 34 2.96 -28.92 45.86
N GLU A 35 2.65 -30.14 45.41
CA GLU A 35 1.37 -30.75 45.05
C GLU A 35 0.51 -31.14 46.28
N GLN A 36 -0.83 -31.09 46.17
CA GLN A 36 -1.73 -32.19 46.60
C GLN A 36 -3.23 -31.97 46.24
N LYS A 37 -3.72 -32.83 45.35
CA LYS A 37 -4.91 -33.72 45.41
C LYS A 37 -6.32 -33.24 45.90
N ILE A 38 -7.22 -33.12 44.90
CA ILE A 38 -8.63 -33.62 44.75
C ILE A 38 -9.66 -33.44 45.88
N GLU A 39 -10.78 -32.77 45.57
CA GLU A 39 -12.15 -33.24 45.89
C GLU A 39 -13.20 -32.70 44.90
N THR A 40 -14.20 -33.53 44.57
CA THR A 40 -15.20 -33.39 43.49
C THR A 40 -16.59 -33.12 44.07
N ALA A 41 -17.30 -32.09 43.60
CA ALA A 41 -18.75 -31.87 43.63
C ALA A 41 -19.01 -30.45 43.07
N GLU A 42 -20.02 -30.07 42.30
CA GLU A 42 -21.32 -30.62 41.91
C GLU A 42 -21.71 -29.93 40.59
N THR A 43 -22.27 -30.68 39.64
CA THR A 43 -22.74 -30.17 38.35
C THR A 43 -24.02 -29.38 38.54
N THR A 44 -23.93 -28.04 38.51
CA THR A 44 -25.09 -27.17 38.28
C THR A 44 -25.11 -26.80 36.81
N SER A 45 -26.04 -27.39 36.07
CA SER A 45 -26.34 -27.08 34.67
C SER A 45 -26.82 -25.63 34.55
N GLN A 46 -25.90 -24.70 34.28
CA GLN A 46 -26.24 -23.40 33.73
C GLN A 46 -26.64 -23.61 32.27
N SER A 47 -27.94 -23.48 32.03
CA SER A 47 -28.54 -23.29 30.71
C SER A 47 -27.76 -22.22 29.96
N GLU A 48 -26.95 -22.66 28.99
CA GLU A 48 -26.29 -21.82 28.01
C GLU A 48 -27.35 -20.98 27.32
N THR A 49 -27.37 -19.70 27.65
CA THR A 49 -28.14 -18.72 26.89
C THR A 49 -27.42 -18.62 25.56
N SER A 50 -27.95 -19.28 24.54
CA SER A 50 -27.42 -19.24 23.18
C SER A 50 -27.44 -17.79 22.70
N ARG A 51 -26.32 -17.10 22.91
CA ARG A 51 -26.08 -15.77 22.36
C ARG A 51 -25.94 -16.00 20.86
N SER A 52 -27.06 -15.82 20.14
CA SER A 52 -27.07 -15.71 18.69
C SER A 52 -25.99 -14.70 18.32
N SER A 53 -24.85 -15.20 17.84
CA SER A 53 -23.79 -14.38 17.30
C SER A 53 -24.31 -13.84 15.99
N GLU A 54 -24.83 -12.63 16.03
CA GLU A 54 -25.17 -11.86 14.84
C GLU A 54 -23.88 -11.76 14.00
N VAL A 55 -23.78 -12.59 12.95
CA VAL A 55 -22.60 -12.67 12.11
C VAL A 55 -22.54 -11.38 11.29
N SER A 56 -21.79 -10.40 11.80
CA SER A 56 -21.56 -9.17 11.07
C SER A 56 -20.63 -9.45 9.90
N LYS A 57 -21.15 -9.31 8.67
CA LYS A 57 -20.35 -9.36 7.45
C LYS A 57 -19.18 -8.37 7.55
N ALA A 58 -18.02 -8.77 7.04
CA ALA A 58 -16.92 -7.85 6.82
C ALA A 58 -17.35 -6.75 5.84
N SER A 59 -16.81 -5.54 6.05
CA SER A 59 -17.09 -4.38 5.18
C SER A 59 -16.88 -4.73 3.70
N GLU A 60 -17.83 -4.37 2.84
CA GLU A 60 -17.92 -4.88 1.46
C GLU A 60 -16.88 -4.32 0.47
N ASP A 61 -16.07 -3.32 0.80
CA ASP A 61 -15.00 -2.88 -0.12
C ASP A 61 -13.82 -2.21 0.61
N VAL A 62 -12.68 -2.91 0.68
CA VAL A 62 -11.38 -2.31 1.06
C VAL A 62 -10.60 -1.83 -0.17
N GLY A 63 -11.15 -2.02 -1.36
CA GLY A 63 -10.53 -1.71 -2.63
C GLY A 63 -10.22 -0.23 -2.81
N GLY A 64 -9.27 0.03 -3.71
CA GLY A 64 -8.83 1.38 -4.05
C GLY A 64 -7.60 1.84 -3.28
N VAL A 65 -7.34 3.15 -3.38
CA VAL A 65 -6.12 3.78 -2.89
C VAL A 65 -6.41 4.46 -1.55
N TRP A 66 -5.55 4.21 -0.58
CA TRP A 66 -5.68 4.69 0.78
C TRP A 66 -4.39 5.37 1.22
N LYS A 67 -4.53 6.51 1.91
CA LYS A 67 -3.45 7.10 2.69
C LYS A 67 -3.52 6.49 4.09
N ALA A 68 -2.50 5.73 4.46
CA ALA A 68 -2.34 5.14 5.78
C ALA A 68 -1.39 6.00 6.60
N THR A 69 -1.83 6.51 7.75
CA THR A 69 -1.05 7.41 8.62
C THR A 69 -1.00 6.85 10.04
N GLY A 70 0.20 6.62 10.58
CA GLY A 70 0.35 6.27 12.00
C GLY A 70 -0.11 7.42 12.89
N LYS A 71 -0.99 7.16 13.86
CA LYS A 71 -1.50 8.22 14.75
C LYS A 71 -0.41 8.72 15.71
N GLU A 72 0.55 7.87 16.04
CA GLU A 72 1.58 8.10 17.04
C GLU A 72 2.80 8.83 16.45
N ASP A 73 3.17 8.56 15.20
CA ASP A 73 4.37 9.14 14.55
C ASP A 73 4.05 10.08 13.37
N GLY A 74 2.81 10.10 12.89
CA GLY A 74 2.38 10.87 11.73
C GLY A 74 2.96 10.39 10.39
N ILE A 75 3.69 9.27 10.37
CA ILE A 75 4.30 8.73 9.15
C ILE A 75 3.20 8.20 8.24
N SER A 76 3.25 8.62 6.98
CA SER A 76 2.25 8.26 5.98
C SER A 76 2.81 7.31 4.92
N SER A 77 1.95 6.42 4.43
CA SER A 77 2.21 5.55 3.28
C SER A 77 0.97 5.45 2.39
N THR A 78 1.18 5.09 1.11
CA THR A 78 0.09 4.85 0.16
C THR A 78 -0.16 3.34 0.05
N TRP A 79 -1.41 2.91 0.19
CA TRP A 79 -1.82 1.51 0.13
C TRP A 79 -2.88 1.34 -0.94
N TYR A 80 -2.62 0.48 -1.90
CA TYR A 80 -3.53 0.21 -3.02
C TYR A 80 -3.99 -1.23 -2.99
N PHE A 81 -5.25 -1.42 -2.61
CA PHE A 81 -5.90 -2.74 -2.62
C PHE A 81 -6.62 -2.91 -3.95
N ASN A 82 -6.16 -3.85 -4.78
CA ASN A 82 -6.72 -4.11 -6.10
C ASN A 82 -6.78 -5.60 -6.40
N ARG A 83 -7.98 -6.18 -6.41
CA ARG A 83 -8.22 -7.56 -6.87
C ARG A 83 -7.26 -8.60 -6.25
N GLY A 84 -7.06 -8.54 -4.93
CA GLY A 84 -6.16 -9.45 -4.20
C GLY A 84 -4.66 -9.09 -4.27
N GLN A 85 -4.28 -8.02 -4.97
CA GLN A 85 -2.94 -7.44 -4.95
C GLN A 85 -2.91 -6.17 -4.09
N LEU A 86 -1.97 -6.10 -3.17
CA LEU A 86 -1.71 -4.92 -2.36
C LEU A 86 -0.41 -4.28 -2.83
N VAL A 87 -0.47 -3.04 -3.28
CA VAL A 87 0.73 -2.24 -3.57
C VAL A 87 0.91 -1.20 -2.47
N VAL A 88 2.07 -1.20 -1.81
CA VAL A 88 2.44 -0.20 -0.81
C VAL A 88 3.50 0.72 -1.39
N ASN A 89 3.31 2.03 -1.20
CA ASN A 89 4.19 3.09 -1.69
C ASN A 89 4.54 2.92 -3.17
N TYR A 90 3.53 2.60 -3.98
CA TYR A 90 3.56 2.49 -5.45
C TYR A 90 4.40 1.35 -6.05
N VAL A 91 5.26 0.69 -5.26
CA VAL A 91 6.23 -0.30 -5.79
C VAL A 91 6.29 -1.62 -5.02
N TYR A 92 5.88 -1.66 -3.75
CA TYR A 92 5.98 -2.89 -2.96
C TYR A 92 4.74 -3.74 -3.14
N ASN A 93 4.92 -4.90 -3.76
CA ASN A 93 3.83 -5.80 -4.10
C ASN A 93 3.65 -6.90 -3.03
N PHE A 94 2.40 -7.11 -2.64
CA PHE A 94 1.94 -8.15 -1.75
C PHE A 94 0.66 -8.76 -2.33
N SER A 95 0.28 -9.93 -1.83
CA SER A 95 -1.07 -10.47 -2.03
C SER A 95 -1.89 -10.27 -0.78
N TYR A 96 -3.20 -10.13 -0.91
CA TYR A 96 -4.10 -10.03 0.23
C TYR A 96 -5.41 -10.79 0.00
N VAL A 97 -6.03 -11.20 1.11
CA VAL A 97 -7.37 -11.79 1.17
C VAL A 97 -8.14 -11.12 2.30
N VAL A 98 -9.40 -10.79 2.06
CA VAL A 98 -10.30 -10.21 3.07
C VAL A 98 -11.20 -11.33 3.59
N ALA A 99 -11.29 -11.49 4.91
CA ALA A 99 -12.21 -12.44 5.52
C ALA A 99 -13.67 -12.03 5.24
N GLU A 100 -14.55 -13.00 4.99
CA GLU A 100 -15.97 -12.74 4.68
C GLU A 100 -16.75 -12.18 5.89
N THR A 101 -16.34 -12.57 7.09
CA THR A 101 -16.97 -12.19 8.35
C THR A 101 -15.99 -11.48 9.25
N LYS A 102 -16.50 -10.58 10.09
CA LYS A 102 -15.66 -9.97 11.12
C LYS A 102 -15.24 -11.00 12.17
N ASP A 103 -14.09 -10.77 12.80
CA ASP A 103 -13.64 -11.59 13.93
C ASP A 103 -14.46 -11.33 15.21
N SER A 104 -14.15 -12.07 16.28
CA SER A 104 -14.80 -11.92 17.60
C SER A 104 -14.64 -10.51 18.19
N ASN A 105 -13.59 -9.79 17.81
CA ASN A 105 -13.32 -8.40 18.20
C ASN A 105 -13.99 -7.38 17.26
N ARG A 106 -14.77 -7.85 16.27
CA ARG A 106 -15.48 -7.07 15.25
C ARG A 106 -14.56 -6.32 14.26
N TYR A 107 -13.36 -6.84 14.00
CA TYR A 107 -12.50 -6.38 12.91
C TYR A 107 -12.82 -7.07 11.60
N THR A 108 -12.75 -6.32 10.50
CA THR A 108 -12.53 -6.88 9.17
C THR A 108 -11.06 -7.33 9.12
N VAL A 109 -10.82 -8.62 8.90
CA VAL A 109 -9.46 -9.18 8.86
C VAL A 109 -8.97 -9.21 7.42
N VAL A 110 -7.85 -8.54 7.16
CA VAL A 110 -7.15 -8.59 5.88
C VAL A 110 -5.86 -9.36 6.06
N THR A 111 -5.78 -10.56 5.52
CA THR A 111 -4.56 -11.37 5.52
C THR A 111 -3.67 -10.92 4.38
N ILE A 112 -2.43 -10.53 4.68
CA ILE A 112 -1.44 -10.02 3.73
C ILE A 112 -0.27 -11.00 3.66
N LYS A 113 0.14 -11.36 2.45
CA LYS A 113 1.25 -12.28 2.21
C LYS A 113 2.31 -11.64 1.31
N ASN A 114 3.56 -11.66 1.79
CA ASN A 114 4.71 -11.13 1.06
C ASN A 114 5.27 -12.16 0.04
N ASN A 115 6.26 -11.74 -0.75
CA ASN A 115 6.87 -12.57 -1.78
C ASN A 115 7.68 -13.76 -1.23
N GLU A 116 8.04 -13.73 0.05
CA GLU A 116 8.71 -14.84 0.76
C GLU A 116 7.69 -15.84 1.33
N GLY A 117 6.40 -15.55 1.20
CA GLY A 117 5.30 -16.35 1.71
C GLY A 117 4.96 -16.12 3.18
N LYS A 118 5.62 -15.17 3.85
CA LYS A 118 5.29 -14.75 5.21
C LYS A 118 3.93 -14.05 5.22
N THR A 119 3.12 -14.40 6.22
CA THR A 119 1.75 -13.91 6.37
C THR A 119 1.64 -12.98 7.57
N HIS A 120 0.81 -11.95 7.40
CA HIS A 120 0.50 -10.91 8.37
C HIS A 120 -1.01 -10.65 8.35
N ALA A 121 -1.55 -10.01 9.39
CA ALA A 121 -2.91 -9.50 9.37
C ALA A 121 -2.92 -7.97 9.49
N LEU A 122 -3.86 -7.35 8.79
CA LEU A 122 -4.29 -5.98 9.01
C LEU A 122 -5.73 -6.05 9.51
N LEU A 123 -5.93 -5.63 10.76
CA LEU A 123 -7.24 -5.62 11.42
C LEU A 123 -7.87 -4.25 11.20
N LEU A 124 -8.97 -4.20 10.45
CA LEU A 124 -9.64 -2.95 10.09
C LEU A 124 -10.96 -2.77 10.83
N LYS A 125 -11.18 -1.55 11.32
CA LYS A 125 -12.43 -1.11 11.95
C LYS A 125 -12.91 0.18 11.30
N GLY A 126 -14.21 0.24 11.02
CA GLY A 126 -14.83 1.38 10.32
C GLY A 126 -15.64 0.93 9.11
N ASN A 127 -16.07 1.90 8.31
CA ASN A 127 -16.79 1.69 7.05
C ASN A 127 -16.63 2.91 6.12
N GLY A 128 -16.94 2.72 4.85
CA GLY A 128 -16.95 3.81 3.86
C GLY A 128 -15.54 4.28 3.50
N ARG A 129 -15.26 5.58 3.70
CA ARG A 129 -14.02 6.26 3.25
C ARG A 129 -12.94 6.40 4.32
N LYS A 130 -13.15 5.84 5.51
CA LYS A 130 -12.19 5.88 6.62
C LYS A 130 -12.16 4.56 7.38
N PHE A 131 -10.96 4.09 7.68
CA PHE A 131 -10.74 2.97 8.59
C PHE A 131 -9.70 3.33 9.65
N GLU A 132 -9.81 2.67 10.78
CA GLU A 132 -8.72 2.48 11.73
C GLU A 132 -8.16 1.08 11.52
N GLY A 133 -6.84 0.95 11.52
CA GLY A 133 -6.16 -0.31 11.27
C GLY A 133 -5.06 -0.58 12.30
N ILE A 134 -4.84 -1.87 12.57
CA ILE A 134 -3.72 -2.36 13.37
C ILE A 134 -3.05 -3.48 12.57
N THR A 135 -1.72 -3.40 12.40
CA THR A 135 -0.96 -4.51 11.82
C THR A 135 -0.61 -5.54 12.89
N VAL A 136 -0.68 -6.80 12.51
CA VAL A 136 -0.40 -7.95 13.37
C VAL A 136 0.62 -8.83 12.66
N GLU A 137 1.81 -8.92 13.23
CA GLU A 137 2.99 -9.47 12.56
C GLU A 137 3.84 -10.32 13.51
N GLY A 138 4.59 -11.27 12.96
CA GLY A 138 5.53 -12.09 13.74
C GLY A 138 4.85 -12.81 14.89
N GLU A 139 5.44 -12.77 16.08
CA GLU A 139 4.88 -13.42 17.28
C GLU A 139 3.47 -12.93 17.64
N ALA A 140 3.14 -11.67 17.32
CA ALA A 140 1.80 -11.14 17.54
C ALA A 140 0.77 -11.78 16.61
N TYR A 141 1.18 -12.15 15.39
CA TYR A 141 0.34 -12.87 14.44
C TYR A 141 0.06 -14.29 14.91
N ASP A 142 1.07 -14.99 15.42
CA ASP A 142 0.91 -16.34 15.98
C ASP A 142 -0.04 -16.34 17.19
N LYS A 143 0.09 -15.34 18.09
CA LYS A 143 -0.84 -15.16 19.22
C LYS A 143 -2.26 -14.84 18.75
N TYR A 144 -2.41 -13.91 17.82
CA TYR A 144 -3.71 -13.56 17.25
C TYR A 144 -4.41 -14.77 16.63
N LEU A 145 -3.70 -15.64 15.92
CA LEU A 145 -4.27 -16.87 15.37
C LEU A 145 -4.66 -17.89 16.46
N ALA A 146 -3.89 -17.96 17.55
CA ALA A 146 -4.13 -18.94 18.61
C ALA A 146 -5.33 -18.59 19.49
N ASP A 147 -5.50 -17.32 19.86
CA ASP A 147 -6.49 -16.90 20.86
C ASP A 147 -7.25 -15.61 20.52
N GLY A 148 -6.99 -14.98 19.37
CA GLY A 148 -7.62 -13.72 18.96
C GLY A 148 -7.08 -12.49 19.68
N THR A 149 -5.95 -12.58 20.38
CA THR A 149 -5.31 -11.43 21.04
C THR A 149 -4.87 -10.40 20.02
N VAL A 150 -5.47 -9.21 20.10
CA VAL A 150 -5.08 -8.06 19.29
C VAL A 150 -3.88 -7.37 19.96
N PRO A 151 -2.76 -7.16 19.25
CA PRO A 151 -1.60 -6.48 19.84
C PRO A 151 -1.91 -5.02 20.16
N ASN A 152 -1.29 -4.52 21.22
CA ASN A 152 -1.23 -3.08 21.49
C ASN A 152 -0.17 -2.44 20.57
N GLY A 153 -0.48 -2.37 19.28
CA GLY A 153 0.37 -1.81 18.24
C GLY A 153 0.00 -0.36 17.90
N GLN A 154 0.75 0.19 16.94
CA GLN A 154 0.46 1.51 16.38
C GLN A 154 -0.94 1.54 15.73
N LEU A 155 -1.74 2.56 16.03
CA LEU A 155 -3.03 2.75 15.39
C LEU A 155 -2.85 3.52 14.07
N ILE A 156 -3.31 2.94 12.97
CA ILE A 156 -3.16 3.51 11.63
C ILE A 156 -4.51 4.08 11.18
N GLU A 157 -4.54 5.36 10.81
CA GLU A 157 -5.68 5.96 10.14
C GLU A 157 -5.57 5.78 8.63
N PHE A 158 -6.54 5.09 8.04
CA PHE A 158 -6.68 4.93 6.60
C PHE A 158 -7.74 5.91 6.09
N THR A 159 -7.35 6.79 5.17
CA THR A 159 -8.26 7.71 4.48
C THR A 159 -8.28 7.41 2.98
N PHE A 160 -9.46 7.12 2.44
CA PHE A 160 -9.65 6.85 1.01
C PHE A 160 -9.19 8.05 0.17
N GLN A 161 -8.42 7.78 -0.87
CA GLN A 161 -7.88 8.78 -1.79
C GLN A 161 -8.58 8.66 -3.14
N GLN A 162 -9.64 9.45 -3.32
CA GLN A 162 -10.28 9.56 -4.64
C GLN A 162 -9.26 10.15 -5.64
N ASN A 163 -9.23 9.58 -6.85
CA ASN A 163 -8.34 9.97 -7.94
C ASN A 163 -6.84 9.80 -7.65
N ALA A 164 -6.46 9.06 -6.61
CA ALA A 164 -5.05 8.74 -6.42
C ALA A 164 -4.56 7.66 -7.40
N TRP A 165 -3.26 7.67 -7.65
CA TRP A 165 -2.57 6.56 -8.30
C TRP A 165 -2.25 5.50 -7.26
N GLY A 166 -2.54 4.24 -7.58
CA GLY A 166 -2.30 3.11 -6.69
C GLY A 166 -0.93 2.49 -6.85
N SER A 167 -0.37 2.53 -8.06
CA SER A 167 0.91 1.89 -8.37
C SER A 167 1.62 2.58 -9.53
N MET A 168 2.94 2.33 -9.63
CA MET A 168 3.71 2.71 -10.80
C MET A 168 3.21 2.00 -12.06
N ASP A 169 2.85 0.72 -11.96
CA ASP A 169 2.34 -0.07 -13.09
C ASP A 169 1.01 0.47 -13.64
N GLU A 170 0.09 0.92 -12.78
CA GLU A 170 -1.17 1.56 -13.21
C GLU A 170 -0.91 2.78 -14.10
N VAL A 171 0.16 3.50 -13.81
CA VAL A 171 0.50 4.76 -14.47
C VAL A 171 1.23 4.50 -15.77
N ILE A 172 2.14 3.52 -15.78
CA ILE A 172 2.77 3.02 -17.00
C ILE A 172 1.70 2.46 -17.95
N ASP A 173 0.72 1.70 -17.45
CA ASP A 173 -0.42 1.23 -18.24
C ASP A 173 -1.21 2.40 -18.84
N PHE A 174 -1.46 3.46 -18.07
CA PHE A 174 -2.16 4.65 -18.55
C PHE A 174 -1.37 5.36 -19.66
N TRP A 175 -0.07 5.55 -19.45
CA TRP A 175 0.83 6.15 -20.42
C TRP A 175 0.85 5.31 -21.71
N GLU A 176 1.05 4.00 -21.61
CA GLU A 176 1.10 3.12 -22.77
C GLU A 176 -0.21 3.15 -23.56
N LYS A 177 -1.37 3.12 -22.90
CA LYS A 177 -2.66 3.19 -23.59
C LYS A 177 -2.87 4.53 -24.27
N THR A 178 -2.39 5.63 -23.68
CA THR A 178 -2.44 6.96 -24.30
C THR A 178 -1.59 7.00 -25.57
N TYR A 179 -0.34 6.55 -25.50
CA TYR A 179 0.59 6.63 -26.63
C TYR A 179 0.44 5.49 -27.65
N LYS A 180 -0.24 4.38 -27.32
CA LYS A 180 -0.61 3.33 -28.28
C LYS A 180 -1.95 3.59 -28.96
N ASN A 181 -2.74 4.54 -28.49
CA ASN A 181 -3.99 4.90 -29.13
C ASN A 181 -3.70 5.66 -30.43
N ALA A 182 -3.99 5.02 -31.57
CA ALA A 182 -3.69 5.53 -32.91
C ALA A 182 -4.47 6.80 -33.29
N ASP A 183 -5.53 7.14 -32.55
CA ASP A 183 -6.29 8.38 -32.75
C ASP A 183 -5.57 9.60 -32.15
N ASN A 184 -4.55 9.38 -31.32
CA ASN A 184 -3.78 10.46 -30.69
C ASN A 184 -2.57 10.83 -31.55
N GLU A 185 -2.39 12.11 -31.88
CA GLU A 185 -1.18 12.56 -32.59
C GLU A 185 0.11 12.22 -31.82
N ALA A 186 0.05 12.25 -30.48
CA ALA A 186 1.16 11.86 -29.60
C ALA A 186 1.65 10.41 -29.84
N SER A 187 0.83 9.53 -30.42
CA SER A 187 1.21 8.14 -30.67
C SER A 187 2.28 7.98 -31.76
N LYS A 188 2.46 9.00 -32.61
CA LYS A 188 3.32 8.93 -33.81
C LYS A 188 4.80 9.17 -33.51
N GLU A 189 5.11 9.63 -32.31
CA GLU A 189 6.46 10.08 -31.94
C GLU A 189 7.25 9.07 -31.08
N ILE A 190 6.66 7.91 -30.77
CA ILE A 190 7.27 6.90 -29.90
C ILE A 190 7.90 5.76 -30.71
N ALA A 191 9.21 5.58 -30.56
CA ALA A 191 9.97 4.43 -31.05
C ALA A 191 9.76 3.21 -30.12
N TRP A 192 8.62 2.52 -30.28
CA TRP A 192 8.21 1.40 -29.42
C TRP A 192 9.20 0.24 -29.38
N GLU A 193 9.99 0.04 -30.42
CA GLU A 193 11.06 -0.97 -30.47
C GLU A 193 12.17 -0.75 -29.42
N ASN A 194 12.31 0.49 -28.92
CA ASN A 194 13.28 0.86 -27.89
C ASN A 194 12.63 1.05 -26.51
N TYR A 195 11.33 0.82 -26.39
CA TYR A 195 10.59 0.99 -25.14
C TYR A 195 10.64 -0.28 -24.29
N GLN A 196 11.01 -0.14 -23.01
CA GLN A 196 10.93 -1.20 -22.02
C GLN A 196 10.39 -0.63 -20.69
N ARG A 197 9.54 -1.39 -19.99
CA ARG A 197 8.90 -0.91 -18.76
C ARG A 197 9.87 -0.69 -17.60
N ASP A 198 10.95 -1.46 -17.56
CA ASP A 198 11.98 -1.37 -16.51
C ASP A 198 12.86 -0.11 -16.62
N LEU A 199 12.73 0.66 -17.71
CA LEU A 199 13.35 1.99 -17.85
C LEU A 199 12.63 3.07 -17.03
N TRP A 200 11.42 2.78 -16.53
CA TRP A 200 10.69 3.69 -15.65
C TRP A 200 11.14 3.56 -14.20
N GLY A 201 11.43 4.70 -13.58
CA GLY A 201 11.72 4.82 -12.16
C GLY A 201 10.79 5.80 -11.47
N LEU A 202 10.32 5.45 -10.27
CA LEU A 202 9.50 6.34 -9.46
C LEU A 202 10.32 7.51 -8.88
N VAL A 203 9.85 8.74 -9.11
CA VAL A 203 10.39 9.93 -8.43
C VAL A 203 9.61 10.17 -7.14
N LYS A 204 10.14 9.70 -6.01
CA LYS A 204 9.47 9.74 -4.70
C LYS A 204 8.98 11.13 -4.31
N ASN A 205 9.83 12.15 -4.43
CA ASN A 205 9.49 13.52 -4.02
C ASN A 205 8.51 14.22 -4.97
N GLY A 206 8.28 13.66 -6.17
CA GLY A 206 7.29 14.15 -7.14
C GLY A 206 6.00 13.31 -7.15
N THR A 207 5.82 12.45 -6.14
CA THR A 207 4.70 11.49 -6.10
C THR A 207 3.94 11.60 -4.79
N SER A 208 2.65 11.93 -4.89
CA SER A 208 1.71 11.89 -3.76
C SER A 208 0.27 11.99 -4.26
N GLY A 209 -0.62 11.17 -3.71
CA GLY A 209 -2.06 11.26 -3.96
C GLY A 209 -2.39 11.09 -5.45
N ASN A 210 -2.98 12.13 -6.04
CA ASN A 210 -3.35 12.13 -7.46
C ASN A 210 -2.19 12.42 -8.41
N THR A 211 -1.01 12.71 -7.88
CA THR A 211 0.19 13.03 -8.65
C THR A 211 1.22 11.91 -8.52
N ILE A 212 1.75 11.45 -9.64
CA ILE A 212 2.91 10.56 -9.70
C ILE A 212 3.87 11.10 -10.74
N THR A 213 5.17 11.04 -10.45
CA THR A 213 6.21 11.44 -11.39
C THR A 213 7.09 10.24 -11.66
N LEU A 214 7.26 9.91 -12.94
CA LEU A 214 8.13 8.83 -13.39
C LEU A 214 9.31 9.43 -14.17
N HIS A 215 10.49 8.88 -13.94
CA HIS A 215 11.69 9.14 -14.71
C HIS A 215 11.84 8.01 -15.74
N PHE A 216 12.03 8.35 -17.00
CA PHE A 216 12.36 7.40 -18.06
C PHE A 216 13.85 7.49 -18.36
N THR A 217 14.57 6.39 -18.14
CA THR A 217 16.02 6.33 -18.39
C THR A 217 16.29 5.84 -19.81
N ASN A 218 17.25 6.47 -20.50
CA ASN A 218 17.69 5.99 -21.81
C ASN A 218 18.37 4.60 -21.69
N ILE A 219 18.27 3.75 -22.72
CA ILE A 219 18.89 2.41 -22.73
C ILE A 219 20.41 2.47 -22.47
N SER A 220 21.09 3.54 -22.90
CA SER A 220 22.53 3.75 -22.67
C SER A 220 22.88 4.18 -21.25
N GLY A 221 21.89 4.44 -20.38
CA GLY A 221 22.05 4.91 -19.00
C GLY A 221 22.42 6.40 -18.88
N ALA A 222 22.75 7.08 -19.98
CA ALA A 222 23.06 8.51 -20.01
C ALA A 222 21.84 9.31 -20.49
N GLY A 223 21.32 10.19 -19.61
CA GLY A 223 20.15 11.02 -19.90
C GLY A 223 18.83 10.35 -19.53
N GLY A 224 17.74 10.97 -19.97
CA GLY A 224 16.38 10.55 -19.66
C GLY A 224 15.41 11.71 -19.76
N SER A 225 14.14 11.43 -19.52
CA SER A 225 13.05 12.39 -19.44
C SER A 225 12.18 12.11 -18.23
N TYR A 226 11.30 13.04 -17.89
CA TYR A 226 10.32 12.82 -16.83
C TYR A 226 8.92 13.03 -17.39
N ASP A 227 7.98 12.22 -16.91
CA ASP A 227 6.56 12.44 -17.10
C ASP A 227 5.89 12.54 -15.73
N GLN A 228 5.15 13.63 -15.52
CA GLN A 228 4.30 13.82 -14.36
C GLN A 228 2.83 13.64 -14.75
N PHE A 229 2.14 12.80 -13.99
CA PHE A 229 0.74 12.44 -14.22
C PHE A 229 -0.10 12.95 -13.06
N VAL A 230 -1.04 13.85 -13.36
CA VAL A 230 -2.01 14.38 -12.39
C VAL A 230 -3.40 13.87 -12.76
N LYS A 231 -3.93 12.94 -11.96
CA LYS A 231 -5.24 12.33 -12.17
C LYS A 231 -6.33 13.22 -11.59
N ASN A 232 -7.36 13.47 -12.40
CA ASN A 232 -8.61 14.13 -12.01
C ASN A 232 -9.77 13.16 -12.26
N ASP A 233 -11.00 13.58 -11.98
CA ASP A 233 -12.18 12.70 -12.09
C ASP A 233 -12.32 12.09 -13.49
N GLU A 234 -12.37 12.93 -14.53
CA GLU A 234 -12.62 12.50 -15.91
C GLU A 234 -11.36 12.48 -16.79
N THR A 235 -10.30 13.17 -16.37
CA THR A 235 -9.10 13.37 -17.17
C THR A 235 -7.83 13.24 -16.35
N THR A 236 -6.75 12.83 -17.00
CA THR A 236 -5.39 12.89 -16.48
C THR A 236 -4.58 13.88 -17.28
N VAL A 237 -3.80 14.72 -16.59
CA VAL A 237 -2.82 15.61 -17.21
C VAL A 237 -1.47 14.93 -17.20
N ILE A 238 -0.85 14.79 -18.37
CA ILE A 238 0.53 14.34 -18.53
C ILE A 238 1.37 15.56 -18.85
N THR A 239 2.38 15.86 -18.03
CA THR A 239 3.37 16.92 -18.31
C THR A 239 4.72 16.28 -18.52
N SER A 240 5.29 16.47 -19.71
CA SER A 240 6.56 15.89 -20.13
C SER A 240 7.70 16.89 -19.98
N PHE A 241 8.87 16.38 -19.58
CA PHE A 241 10.10 17.13 -19.39
C PHE A 241 11.21 16.42 -20.17
N ASP A 242 11.51 16.90 -21.38
CA ASP A 242 12.53 16.28 -22.21
C ASP A 242 13.93 16.64 -21.72
N GLY A 243 14.69 15.64 -21.28
CA GLY A 243 16.03 15.82 -20.74
C GLY A 243 16.05 15.95 -19.21
N ASN A 244 17.09 15.38 -18.59
CA ASN A 244 17.21 15.36 -17.13
C ASN A 244 17.24 16.75 -16.48
N ALA A 245 17.81 17.75 -17.17
CA ALA A 245 17.93 19.12 -16.66
C ALA A 245 16.60 19.90 -16.70
N SER A 246 15.59 19.35 -17.38
CA SER A 246 14.32 20.03 -17.61
C SER A 246 13.38 19.89 -16.40
N PHE A 247 13.42 18.76 -15.69
CA PHE A 247 12.59 18.57 -14.50
C PHE A 247 13.20 19.25 -13.25
N PRO A 248 12.41 19.93 -12.39
CA PRO A 248 10.95 20.10 -12.48
C PRO A 248 10.49 21.40 -13.15
N ASN A 249 11.40 22.22 -13.68
CA ASN A 249 11.11 23.63 -13.94
C ASN A 249 10.79 23.98 -15.41
N ASN A 250 11.22 23.16 -16.37
CA ASN A 250 11.17 23.44 -17.79
C ASN A 250 10.41 22.33 -18.54
N PRO A 251 9.08 22.23 -18.39
CA PRO A 251 8.30 21.25 -19.14
C PRO A 251 8.30 21.57 -20.64
N THR A 252 8.25 20.54 -21.47
CA THR A 252 8.22 20.69 -22.93
C THR A 252 6.80 20.58 -23.48
N MET A 253 6.04 19.60 -23.01
CA MET A 253 4.70 19.31 -23.51
C MET A 253 3.73 19.04 -22.37
N ARG A 254 2.46 19.37 -22.59
CA ARG A 254 1.37 18.94 -21.72
C ARG A 254 0.20 18.39 -22.52
N TYR A 255 -0.27 17.23 -22.10
CA TYR A 255 -1.44 16.55 -22.64
C TYR A 255 -2.54 16.49 -21.60
N THR A 256 -3.77 16.78 -21.99
CA THR A 256 -4.97 16.41 -21.20
C THR A 256 -5.62 15.21 -21.87
N VAL A 257 -5.73 14.11 -21.12
CA VAL A 257 -6.14 12.80 -21.61
C VAL A 257 -7.42 12.37 -20.91
N GLN A 258 -8.42 11.92 -21.65
CA GLN A 258 -9.64 11.35 -21.09
C GLN A 258 -9.36 10.00 -20.42
N ASN A 259 -9.85 9.81 -19.20
CA ASN A 259 -9.61 8.59 -18.42
C ASN A 259 -10.33 7.36 -19.01
N SER A 260 -11.43 7.57 -19.73
CA SER A 260 -12.32 6.51 -20.22
C SER A 260 -11.76 5.75 -21.44
N ASP A 261 -11.11 6.46 -22.36
CA ASP A 261 -10.69 5.93 -23.66
C ASP A 261 -9.24 6.33 -24.02
N TYR A 262 -8.54 7.01 -23.10
CA TYR A 262 -7.15 7.41 -23.26
C TYR A 262 -6.93 8.38 -24.43
N LYS A 263 -7.98 9.09 -24.84
CA LYS A 263 -7.90 10.07 -25.93
C LYS A 263 -7.31 11.38 -25.43
N VAL A 264 -6.33 11.91 -26.16
CA VAL A 264 -5.79 13.26 -25.94
C VAL A 264 -6.81 14.27 -26.46
N ILE A 265 -7.34 15.11 -25.57
CA ILE A 265 -8.33 16.15 -25.89
C ILE A 265 -7.74 17.55 -25.93
N LYS A 266 -6.52 17.73 -25.40
CA LYS A 266 -5.80 18.99 -25.43
C LYS A 266 -4.30 18.73 -25.43
N THR A 267 -3.57 19.48 -26.25
CA THR A 267 -2.11 19.50 -26.32
C THR A 267 -1.62 20.93 -26.17
N GLU A 268 -0.58 21.14 -25.35
CA GLU A 268 0.06 22.43 -25.12
C GLU A 268 1.57 22.28 -25.29
N GLU A 269 2.16 23.06 -26.20
CA GLU A 269 3.62 23.18 -26.35
C GLU A 269 4.15 24.25 -25.38
N LEU A 270 4.93 23.83 -24.39
CA LEU A 270 5.35 24.69 -23.29
C LEU A 270 6.76 25.28 -23.48
N TRP A 271 7.54 24.74 -24.42
CA TRP A 271 8.91 25.18 -24.72
C TRP A 271 8.99 26.43 -25.63
N LYS A 272 7.87 26.90 -26.17
CA LYS A 272 7.81 28.03 -27.13
C LYS A 272 7.57 29.39 -26.46
N HIS A 273 7.81 29.51 -25.15
CA HIS A 273 7.53 30.70 -24.36
C HIS A 273 8.75 31.19 -23.58
#